data_AF-V6M197-F1
#
_entry.id   AF-V6M197-F1
#
_cell.length_a   1.000
_cell.length_b   1.000
_cell.length_c   1.000
_cell.angle_alpha   90.00
_cell.angle_beta   90.00
_cell.angle_gamma   90.00
#
_symmetry.space_group_name_H-M   'P 1'
#
loop_
_entity.id
_entity.type
_entity.pdbx_description
1 polymer ?
#
loop_
_entity_poly.entity_id
_entity_poly.type
_entity_poly.pdbx_seq_one_letter_code
_entity_poly.pdbx_strand_id
1 'polypeptide(L)' 'MERKINVNGREYYFATTYDGDSQYNVQVRSGGKVVTMFKIAAESEEDVFDAAQAHFSADVEMGNINV' A
#
# COMPACT_ATOMS: atom_id res chain seq x y z
N MET A 1 -0.53 -6.43 9.13
CA MET A 1 -1.95 -6.87 8.98
C MET A 1 -2.38 -6.79 7.51
N GLU A 2 -3.62 -7.14 7.15
CA GLU A 2 -4.14 -6.89 5.79
C GLU A 2 -5.44 -6.09 5.80
N ARG A 3 -5.57 -5.15 4.86
CA ARG A 3 -6.74 -4.27 4.73
C ARG A 3 -7.13 -4.10 3.26
N LYS A 4 -8.43 -4.14 2.99
CA LYS A 4 -8.98 -3.80 1.67
C LYS A 4 -9.16 -2.30 1.57
N ILE A 5 -8.66 -1.71 0.50
CA ILE A 5 -8.70 -0.26 0.27
C ILE A 5 -9.15 -0.02 -1.18
N ASN A 6 -10.09 0.92 -1.37
CA ASN A 6 -10.48 1.37 -2.70
C ASN A 6 -9.56 2.51 -3.15
N VAL A 7 -8.96 2.36 -4.32
CA VAL A 7 -8.09 3.36 -4.95
C VAL A 7 -8.52 3.52 -6.39
N ASN A 8 -8.84 4.75 -6.79
CA ASN A 8 -9.31 5.08 -8.15
C ASN A 8 -10.46 4.18 -8.64
N GLY A 9 -11.40 3.84 -7.75
CA GLY A 9 -12.58 3.04 -8.08
C GLY A 9 -12.35 1.52 -8.14
N ARG A 10 -11.15 1.04 -7.81
CA ARG A 10 -10.81 -0.40 -7.77
C ARG A 10 -10.42 -0.83 -6.36
N GLU A 11 -10.77 -2.07 -6.00
CA GLU A 11 -10.40 -2.66 -4.70
C GLU A 11 -9.01 -3.31 -4.77
N TYR A 12 -8.18 -2.99 -3.77
CA TYR A 12 -6.86 -3.56 -3.58
C TYR A 12 -6.69 -4.07 -2.14
N TYR A 13 -5.81 -5.06 -1.98
CA TYR A 13 -5.46 -5.65 -0.70
C TYR A 13 -4.07 -5.15 -0.32
N PHE A 14 -4.01 -4.35 0.73
CA PHE A 14 -2.78 -3.84 1.32
C PHE A 14 -2.39 -4.77 2.46
N ALA A 15 -1.21 -5.37 2.39
CA ALA A 15 -0.63 -6.13 3.48
C ALA A 15 0.58 -5.38 4.04
N THR A 16 0.55 -5.09 5.34
CA THR A 16 1.62 -4.41 6.06
C THR A 16 2.38 -5.40 6.93
N THR A 17 3.71 -5.29 6.93
CA THR A 17 4.59 -6.04 7.83
C THR A 17 5.61 -5.09 8.40
N TYR A 18 5.75 -5.07 9.73
CA TYR A 18 6.77 -4.26 10.39
C TYR A 18 8.17 -4.80 10.06
N ASP A 19 9.02 -3.96 9.47
CA ASP A 19 10.37 -4.30 9.00
C ASP A 19 11.45 -3.88 10.03
N GLY A 20 11.05 -3.20 11.12
CA GLY A 20 11.96 -2.55 12.07
C GLY A 20 12.20 -1.08 11.72
N ASP A 21 12.89 -0.34 12.59
CA ASP A 21 13.29 1.05 12.35
C ASP A 21 12.13 2.01 12.01
N SER A 22 10.96 1.78 12.63
CA SER A 22 9.73 2.53 12.32
C SER A 22 9.34 2.48 10.84
N GLN A 23 9.72 1.42 10.14
CA GLN A 23 9.39 1.17 8.75
C GLN A 23 8.49 -0.06 8.62
N TYR A 24 7.56 0.05 7.68
CA TYR A 24 6.61 -1.00 7.35
C TYR A 24 6.74 -1.31 5.87
N ASN A 25 6.87 -2.60 5.56
CA ASN A 25 6.79 -3.09 4.21
C ASN A 25 5.31 -3.23 3.83
N VAL A 26 4.93 -2.60 2.72
CA VAL A 26 3.57 -2.58 2.22
C VAL A 26 3.53 -3.30 0.89
N GLN A 27 2.77 -4.38 0.85
CA GLN A 27 2.50 -5.15 -0.35
C GLN A 27 1.07 -4.90 -0.82
N VAL A 28 0.93 -4.38 -2.03
CA VAL A 28 -0.38 -4.12 -2.64
C VAL A 28 -0.70 -5.24 -3.62
N ARG A 29 -1.89 -5.82 -3.49
CA ARG A 29 -2.40 -6.88 -4.36
C ARG A 29 -3.70 -6.46 -5.02
N SER A 30 -3.86 -6.81 -6.29
CA SER A 30 -5.15 -6.75 -6.98
C SER A 30 -5.61 -8.19 -7.25
N GLY A 31 -6.68 -8.61 -6.58
CA GLY A 31 -7.06 -10.02 -6.50
C GLY A 31 -5.92 -10.87 -5.93
N GLY A 32 -5.50 -11.91 -6.66
CA GLY A 32 -4.44 -12.83 -6.24
C GLY A 32 -3.01 -12.42 -6.64
N LYS A 33 -2.82 -11.28 -7.32
CA LYS A 33 -1.52 -10.86 -7.86
C LYS A 33 -0.99 -9.63 -7.12
N VAL A 34 0.31 -9.65 -6.83
CA VAL A 34 1.02 -8.46 -6.34
C VAL A 34 1.19 -7.47 -7.48
N VAL A 35 0.76 -6.23 -7.26
CA VAL A 35 0.90 -5.14 -8.22
C VAL A 35 2.09 -4.24 -7.90
N THR A 36 2.39 -4.05 -6.61
CA THR A 36 3.58 -3.32 -6.17
C THR A 36 3.94 -3.68 -4.72
N MET A 37 5.17 -3.35 -4.33
CA MET A 37 5.64 -3.37 -2.94
C MET A 37 6.49 -2.12 -2.69
N PHE A 38 6.32 -1.49 -1.54
CA PHE A 38 7.09 -0.31 -1.14
C PHE A 38 7.20 -0.23 0.39
N LYS A 39 8.10 0.63 0.89
CA LYS A 39 8.27 0.88 2.32
C LYS A 39 7.62 2.19 2.72
N ILE A 40 6.96 2.21 3.87
CA ILE A 40 6.39 3.39 4.51
C ILE A 40 7.05 3.54 5.88
N ALA A 41 7.60 4.72 6.15
CA ALA A 41 8.02 5.10 7.50
C ALA A 41 6.80 5.63 8.24
N ALA A 42 6.49 5.06 9.40
CA ALA A 42 5.38 5.46 10.25
C ALA A 42 5.68 5.15 11.72
N GLU A 43 5.19 5.99 12.63
CA GLU A 43 5.36 5.78 14.07
C GLU A 43 4.41 4.69 14.59
N SER A 44 3.24 4.54 13.97
CA SER A 44 2.25 3.51 14.30
C SER A 44 1.76 2.77 13.05
N GLU A 45 1.37 1.49 13.22
CA GLU A 45 0.86 0.67 12.10
C GLU A 45 -0.43 1.23 11.50
N GLU A 46 -1.22 1.99 12.28
CA GLU A 46 -2.46 2.61 11.81
C GLU A 46 -2.21 3.67 10.73
N ASP A 47 -1.18 4.50 10.89
CA ASP A 47 -0.81 5.55 9.94
C ASP A 47 -0.25 5.01 8.62
N VAL A 48 0.23 3.75 8.62
CA VAL A 48 0.81 3.11 7.44
C VAL A 48 -0.20 2.98 6.32
N PHE A 49 -1.46 2.64 6.63
CA PHE A 49 -2.46 2.38 5.61
C PHE A 49 -2.88 3.65 4.89
N ASP A 50 -3.06 4.76 5.60
CA ASP A 50 -3.39 6.07 5.01
C ASP A 50 -2.22 6.57 4.15
N ALA A 51 -0.99 6.51 4.65
CA ALA A 51 0.20 6.88 3.90
C ALA A 51 0.40 5.99 2.66
N ALA A 52 0.20 4.69 2.80
CA ALA A 52 0.30 3.74 1.69
C ALA A 52 -0.77 3.95 0.63
N GLN A 53 -2.01 4.26 1.03
CA GLN A 53 -3.10 4.57 0.10
C GLN A 53 -2.77 5.82 -0.72
N ALA A 54 -2.31 6.89 -0.07
CA ALA A 54 -1.94 8.13 -0.75
C ALA A 54 -0.79 7.91 -1.73
N HIS A 55 0.26 7.19 -1.31
CA HIS A 55 1.41 6.85 -2.16
C HIS A 55 0.99 6.03 -3.39
N PHE A 56 0.23 4.95 -3.16
CA PHE A 56 -0.23 4.08 -4.24
C PHE A 56 -1.20 4.79 -5.20
N SER A 57 -2.09 5.65 -4.69
CA SER A 57 -2.98 6.45 -5.54
C SER A 57 -2.18 7.34 -6.49
N ALA A 58 -1.18 8.05 -5.96
CA ALA A 58 -0.33 8.91 -6.76
C ALA A 58 0.44 8.13 -7.83
N ASP A 59 0.99 6.96 -7.49
CA ASP A 59 1.69 6.11 -8.47
C ASP A 59 0.78 5.60 -9.60
N VAL A 60 -0.48 5.28 -9.29
CA VAL A 60 -1.47 4.89 -10.30
C VAL A 60 -1.82 6.08 -11.19
N GLU A 61 -2.03 7.27 -10.61
CA GLU A 61 -2.36 8.49 -11.35
C GLU A 61 -1.20 8.97 -12.24
N MET A 62 0.04 8.78 -11.80
CA MET A 62 1.25 9.08 -12.56
C MET A 62 1.57 8.03 -13.64
N GLY A 63 0.85 6.90 -13.67
CA GLY A 63 1.07 5.81 -14.62
C GLY A 63 2.30 4.94 -14.29
N ASN A 64 2.86 5.07 -13.07
CA ASN A 64 3.95 4.22 -12.59
C ASN A 64 3.48 2.78 -12.35
N ILE A 65 2.20 2.62 -12.02
CA ILE A 65 1.55 1.32 -11.81
C ILE A 65 0.45 1.14 -12.86
N ASN A 66 0.65 0.18 -13.76
CA ASN A 66 -0.34 -0.21 -14.75
C ASN A 66 -1.27 -1.26 -14.15
N VAL A 67 -2.44 -0.81 -13.66
CA VAL A 67 -3.50 -1.65 -13.08
C VAL A 67 -4.75 -1.64 -13.91
#